data_AF-A0A9X8R0F8-F1
#
_entry.id   AF-A0A9X8R0F8-F1
#
_cell.length_a   1.000
_cell.length_b   1.000
_cell.length_c   1.000
_cell.angle_alpha   90.00
_cell.angle_beta   90.00
_cell.angle_gamma   90.00
#
_symmetry.space_group_name_H-M   'P 1'
#
loop_
_entity.id
_entity.type
_entity.pdbx_description
1 polymer ?
#
loop_
_entity_poly.entity_id
_entity_poly.type
_entity_poly.pdbx_seq_one_letter_code
_entity_poly.pdbx_strand_id
1 'polypeptide(L)'
;MTGYLNLAIKTAARSPCHYRVGAVLAKGGRVLAHACNNNRNPPSISPRHATFHAEESLLRPIRPPRHSVIYVARIDRDGLPRLAKPCLRCQQYLITKGITRAHYTTSTGRGILRLT
;
A
#
# COMPACT_ATOMS: atom_id res chain seq x y z
N MET A 1 -3.51 17.04 1.84
CA MET A 1 -3.26 15.59 2.06
C MET A 1 -2.21 15.43 3.15
N THR A 2 -2.34 14.46 4.05
CA THR A 2 -1.30 14.16 5.07
C THR A 2 0.02 13.79 4.40
N GLY A 3 1.17 14.23 4.95
CA GLY A 3 2.50 13.98 4.37
C GLY A 3 2.77 12.52 4.00
N TYR A 4 2.24 11.57 4.78
CA TYR A 4 2.39 10.13 4.52
C TYR A 4 1.65 9.62 3.27
N LEU A 5 0.47 10.17 2.94
CA LEU A 5 -0.24 9.79 1.71
C LEU A 5 0.47 10.34 0.48
N ASN A 6 1.03 11.54 0.56
CA ASN A 6 1.86 12.09 -0.51
C ASN A 6 3.12 11.25 -0.72
N LEU A 7 3.73 10.76 0.37
CA LEU A 7 4.84 9.80 0.27
C LEU A 7 4.40 8.48 -0.35
N ALA A 8 3.20 7.97 -0.02
CA ALA A 8 2.66 6.77 -0.65
C ALA A 8 2.42 6.97 -2.16
N ILE A 9 1.94 8.14 -2.59
CA ILE A 9 1.80 8.50 -4.02
C ILE A 9 3.17 8.51 -4.72
N LYS A 10 4.18 9.17 -4.13
CA LYS A 10 5.56 9.17 -4.66
C LYS A 10 6.12 7.75 -4.74
N THR A 11 5.82 6.92 -3.75
CA THR A 11 6.23 5.51 -3.73
C THR A 11 5.52 4.72 -4.84
N ALA A 12 4.22 4.96 -5.07
CA ALA A 12 3.44 4.31 -6.12
C ALA A 12 4.02 4.59 -7.51
N ALA A 13 4.50 5.81 -7.76
CA ALA A 13 5.10 6.21 -9.03
C ALA A 13 6.34 5.39 -9.44
N ARG A 14 6.99 4.72 -8.47
CA ARG A 14 8.14 3.84 -8.70
C ARG A 14 7.76 2.41 -9.09
N SER A 15 6.47 2.06 -9.06
CA SER A 15 6.01 0.72 -9.41
C SER A 15 6.19 0.43 -10.90
N PRO A 16 6.75 -0.74 -11.28
CA PRO A 16 6.82 -1.17 -12.67
C PRO A 16 5.48 -1.76 -13.18
N CYS A 17 4.45 -1.85 -12.34
CA CYS A 17 3.18 -2.47 -12.68
C CYS A 17 2.22 -1.49 -13.37
N HIS A 18 1.29 -2.03 -14.18
CA HIS A 18 0.25 -1.23 -14.84
C HIS A 18 -0.61 -0.44 -13.85
N TYR A 19 -1.02 -1.08 -12.77
CA TYR A 19 -1.62 -0.40 -11.63
C TYR A 19 -0.53 -0.07 -10.63
N ARG A 20 -0.28 1.22 -10.45
CA ARG A 20 0.79 1.73 -9.59
C ARG A 20 0.25 1.94 -8.19
N VAL A 21 0.71 1.15 -7.24
CA VAL A 21 0.27 1.17 -5.84
C VAL A 21 1.51 1.30 -4.93
N GLY A 22 1.43 2.21 -3.97
CA GLY A 22 2.46 2.47 -2.97
C GLY A 22 1.90 2.33 -1.57
N ALA A 23 2.71 1.82 -0.65
CA ALA A 23 2.39 1.65 0.75
C ALA A 23 3.49 2.25 1.63
N VAL A 24 3.09 2.92 2.72
CA VAL A 24 3.98 3.54 3.71
C VAL A 24 3.54 3.08 5.09
N LEU A 25 4.47 2.57 5.88
CA LEU A 25 4.27 2.21 7.28
C LEU A 25 4.74 3.35 8.17
N ALA A 26 3.93 3.77 9.13
CA ALA A 26 4.30 4.77 10.12
C ALA A 26 3.86 4.39 11.54
N LYS A 27 4.60 4.91 12.53
CA LYS A 27 4.30 4.74 13.96
C LYS A 27 4.77 5.98 14.71
N GLY A 28 3.97 6.53 15.62
CA GLY A 28 4.40 7.63 16.49
C GLY A 28 4.94 8.86 15.74
N GLY A 29 4.36 9.19 14.59
CA GLY A 29 4.76 10.36 13.81
C GLY A 29 6.02 10.18 12.95
N ARG A 30 6.56 8.96 12.81
CA ARG A 30 7.70 8.69 11.92
C ARG A 30 7.38 7.60 10.90
N VAL A 31 7.97 7.70 9.71
CA VAL A 31 7.95 6.64 8.68
C VAL A 31 8.93 5.55 9.08
N LEU A 32 8.48 4.30 9.03
CA LEU A 32 9.31 3.14 9.30
C LEU A 32 9.81 2.48 8.01
N ALA A 33 8.94 2.37 7.00
CA ALA A 33 9.26 1.75 5.72
C ALA A 33 8.25 2.18 4.64
N HIS A 34 8.62 2.01 3.37
CA HIS A 34 7.71 2.17 2.24
C HIS A 34 8.06 1.20 1.10
N ALA A 35 7.06 0.75 0.34
CA ALA A 35 7.25 -0.14 -0.80
C ALA A 35 6.14 0.07 -1.83
N CYS A 36 6.39 -0.36 -3.07
CA CYS A 36 5.39 -0.38 -4.13
C CYS A 36 5.07 -1.82 -4.52
N ASN A 37 3.96 -2.02 -5.24
CA ASN A 37 3.64 -3.32 -5.81
C ASN A 37 4.63 -3.67 -6.91
N ASN A 38 4.96 -4.96 -7.00
CA ASN A 38 5.96 -5.47 -7.93
C ASN A 38 5.49 -6.76 -8.62
N ASN A 39 6.00 -7.02 -9.81
CA ASN A 39 5.72 -8.25 -10.55
C ASN A 39 6.40 -9.43 -9.86
N ARG A 40 5.63 -10.49 -9.61
CA ARG A 40 6.09 -11.77 -9.06
C ARG A 40 6.54 -12.72 -10.16
N ASN A 41 5.86 -12.68 -11.31
CA ASN A 41 6.08 -13.57 -12.44
C ASN A 41 6.62 -12.79 -13.65
N PRO A 42 7.36 -13.45 -14.56
CA PRO A 42 7.69 -12.87 -15.86
C PRO A 42 6.41 -12.54 -16.65
N PRO A 43 6.47 -11.56 -17.58
CA PRO A 43 5.31 -11.08 -18.33
C PRO A 43 4.64 -12.15 -19.21
N SER A 44 5.30 -13.30 -19.40
CA SER A 44 4.79 -14.46 -20.14
C SER A 44 3.73 -15.28 -19.38
N ILE A 45 3.57 -15.10 -18.07
CA ILE A 45 2.57 -15.81 -17.26
C ILE A 45 1.37 -14.89 -16.99
N SER A 46 0.15 -15.44 -17.07
CA SER A 46 -1.09 -14.67 -16.92
C SER A 46 -1.08 -13.74 -15.70
N PRO A 47 -1.63 -12.51 -15.80
CA PRO A 47 -1.52 -11.49 -14.76
C PRO A 47 -2.30 -11.79 -13.47
N ARG A 48 -3.11 -12.85 -13.46
CA ARG A 48 -3.92 -13.25 -12.31
C ARG A 48 -3.00 -13.77 -11.20
N HIS A 49 -2.91 -13.03 -10.09
CA HIS A 49 -1.96 -13.27 -8.98
C HIS A 49 -0.47 -13.07 -9.31
N ALA A 50 -0.16 -12.39 -10.42
CA ALA A 50 1.21 -12.18 -10.88
C ALA A 50 1.93 -11.00 -10.21
N THR A 51 1.28 -10.29 -9.27
CA THR A 51 1.88 -9.14 -8.58
C THR A 51 1.83 -9.32 -7.06
N PHE A 52 2.91 -8.94 -6.39
CA PHE A 52 2.88 -8.69 -4.96
C PHE A 52 2.24 -7.33 -4.73
N HIS A 53 1.21 -7.29 -3.89
CA HIS A 53 0.58 -6.03 -3.50
C HIS A 53 1.59 -5.15 -2.73
N ALA A 54 1.37 -3.84 -2.71
CA ALA A 54 2.29 -2.90 -2.06
C ALA A 54 2.38 -3.18 -0.56
N GLU A 55 1.26 -3.53 0.07
CA GLU A 55 1.14 -3.90 1.49
C GLU A 55 1.94 -5.16 1.81
N GLU A 56 1.90 -6.15 0.93
CA GLU A 56 2.65 -7.40 1.07
C GLU A 56 4.14 -7.18 0.88
N SER A 57 4.51 -6.47 -0.18
CA SER A 57 5.90 -6.13 -0.49
C SER A 57 6.55 -5.36 0.65
N LEU A 58 5.78 -4.47 1.30
CA LEU A 58 6.20 -3.70 2.46
C LEU A 58 6.45 -4.58 3.69
N LEU A 59 5.50 -5.48 4.02
CA LEU A 59 5.48 -6.20 5.29
C LEU A 59 6.10 -7.59 5.26
N ARG A 60 6.44 -8.11 4.08
CA ARG A 60 7.15 -9.38 3.94
C ARG A 60 8.55 -9.35 4.60
N PRO A 61 9.39 -8.31 4.39
CA PRO A 61 10.73 -8.27 5.00
C PRO A 61 10.77 -7.69 6.42
N ILE A 62 9.69 -7.05 6.90
CA ILE A 62 9.69 -6.34 8.18
C ILE A 62 8.67 -6.90 9.17
N ARG A 63 9.01 -6.80 10.45
CA ARG A 63 8.07 -7.02 11.56
C ARG A 63 7.70 -5.64 12.13
N PRO A 64 6.53 -5.08 11.78
CA PRO A 64 6.16 -3.76 12.27
C PRO A 64 5.89 -3.79 13.78
N PRO A 65 6.12 -2.68 14.50
CA PRO A 65 5.63 -2.54 15.87
C PRO A 65 4.11 -2.68 15.93
N ARG A 66 3.58 -3.22 17.03
CA ARG A 66 2.11 -3.29 17.23
C ARG A 66 1.46 -1.91 17.20
N HIS A 67 0.22 -1.86 16.73
CA HIS A 67 -0.56 -0.64 16.56
C HIS A 67 0.14 0.37 15.62
N SER A 68 0.82 -0.13 14.59
CA SER A 68 1.31 0.70 13.49
C SER A 68 0.16 1.07 12.55
N VAL A 69 0.39 2.11 11.75
CA VAL A 69 -0.57 2.64 10.78
C VAL A 69 0.04 2.54 9.39
N ILE A 70 -0.74 2.07 8.42
CA ILE A 70 -0.33 2.00 7.02
C ILE A 70 -1.06 3.07 6.19
N TYR A 71 -0.38 3.61 5.19
CA TYR A 71 -0.90 4.56 4.21
C TYR A 71 -0.72 3.96 2.83
N VAL A 72 -1.81 3.81 2.07
CA VAL A 72 -1.82 3.15 0.77
C VAL A 72 -2.34 4.11 -0.29
N ALA A 73 -1.61 4.25 -1.40
CA ALA A 73 -2.01 5.10 -2.49
C ALA A 73 -1.94 4.33 -3.80
N ARG A 74 -2.92 4.55 -4.66
CA ARG A 74 -2.92 4.08 -6.05
C ARG A 74 -2.97 5.30 -6.94
N ILE A 75 -2.20 5.27 -8.02
CA ILE A 75 -2.26 6.28 -9.08
C ILE A 75 -2.58 5.63 -10.42
N ASP A 76 -3.23 6.38 -11.30
CA ASP A 76 -3.35 6.03 -12.72
C ASP A 76 -2.10 6.44 -13.51
N ARG A 77 -2.17 6.46 -14.85
CA ARG A 77 -1.06 6.85 -15.73
C ARG A 77 -0.72 8.34 -15.64
N ASP A 78 -1.73 9.18 -15.44
CA ASP A 78 -1.61 10.64 -15.28
C ASP A 78 -1.09 11.04 -13.89
N GLY A 79 -0.92 10.06 -12.98
CA GLY A 79 -0.44 10.29 -11.63
C GLY A 79 -1.55 10.72 -10.66
N LEU A 80 -2.80 10.67 -11.08
CA LEU A 80 -3.94 11.05 -10.26
C LEU A 80 -4.31 9.95 -9.27
N PRO A 81 -4.59 10.30 -8.00
CA PRO A 81 -5.01 9.33 -6.99
C PRO A 81 -6.30 8.59 -7.39
N ARG A 82 -6.27 7.27 -7.23
CA ARG A 82 -7.41 6.36 -7.43
C ARG A 82 -7.68 5.57 -6.15
N LEU A 83 -8.76 4.79 -6.17
CA LEU A 83 -9.15 3.95 -5.03
C LEU A 83 -8.04 2.94 -4.69
N ALA A 84 -7.52 3.05 -3.47
CA ALA A 84 -6.42 2.23 -2.97
C ALA A 84 -6.79 1.49 -1.68
N LYS A 85 -8.09 1.18 -1.49
CA LYS A 85 -8.56 0.40 -0.36
C LYS A 85 -7.87 -0.97 -0.38
N PRO A 86 -7.16 -1.39 0.70
CA PRO A 86 -6.53 -2.70 0.75
C PRO A 86 -7.55 -3.81 0.48
N CYS A 87 -7.19 -4.81 -0.32
CA CYS A 87 -8.08 -5.95 -0.58
C CYS A 87 -8.23 -6.83 0.67
N LEU A 88 -9.25 -7.71 0.71
CA LEU A 88 -9.52 -8.56 1.89
C LEU A 88 -8.30 -9.38 2.34
N ARG A 89 -7.53 -9.94 1.40
CA ARG A 89 -6.29 -10.66 1.69
C ARG A 89 -5.25 -9.77 2.39
N CYS A 90 -5.03 -8.56 1.87
CA CYS A 90 -4.12 -7.62 2.49
C CYS A 90 -4.66 -7.16 3.85
N GLN A 91 -5.96 -6.93 4.01
CA GLN A 91 -6.55 -6.57 5.31
C GLN A 91 -6.26 -7.63 6.38
N GLN A 92 -6.49 -8.90 6.08
CA GLN A 92 -6.15 -10.01 6.98
C GLN A 92 -4.65 -10.06 7.29
N TYR A 93 -3.80 -9.88 6.27
CA TYR A 93 -2.36 -9.84 6.46
C TYR A 93 -1.90 -8.66 7.34
N LEU A 94 -2.52 -7.49 7.19
CA LEU A 94 -2.25 -6.31 8.02
C LEU A 94 -2.64 -6.55 9.49
N ILE A 95 -3.81 -7.17 9.72
CA ILE A 95 -4.30 -7.53 11.06
C ILE A 95 -3.31 -8.48 11.75
N THR A 96 -2.90 -9.56 11.07
CA THR A 96 -1.94 -10.53 11.63
C THR A 96 -0.57 -9.92 11.94
N LYS A 97 -0.18 -8.86 11.23
CA LYS A 97 1.04 -8.08 11.50
C LYS A 97 0.87 -7.02 12.59
N GLY A 98 -0.32 -6.87 13.17
CA GLY A 98 -0.59 -5.93 14.27
C GLY A 98 -0.78 -4.47 13.83
N ILE A 99 -1.17 -4.24 12.57
CA ILE A 99 -1.55 -2.92 12.06
C ILE A 99 -3.03 -2.67 12.37
N THR A 100 -3.33 -1.51 12.96
CA THR A 100 -4.68 -1.20 13.45
C THR A 100 -5.48 -0.30 12.52
N ARG A 101 -4.80 0.44 11.64
CA ARG A 101 -5.42 1.41 10.74
C ARG A 101 -4.73 1.46 9.39
N ALA A 102 -5.54 1.55 8.34
CA ALA A 102 -5.09 1.86 7.00
C ALA A 102 -5.75 3.15 6.51
N HIS A 103 -4.94 4.14 6.13
CA HIS A 103 -5.40 5.31 5.37
C HIS A 103 -5.16 5.03 3.90
N TYR A 104 -6.12 5.36 3.03
CA TYR A 104 -5.97 5.11 1.61
C TYR A 104 -6.51 6.22 0.73
N THR A 105 -6.02 6.33 -0.50
CA THR A 105 -6.54 7.28 -1.48
C THR A 105 -7.88 6.83 -2.06
N THR A 106 -8.74 7.80 -2.37
CA THR A 106 -9.94 7.64 -3.20
C THR A 106 -9.86 8.63 -4.36
N SER A 107 -10.74 8.52 -5.35
CA SER A 107 -10.81 9.49 -6.46
C SER A 107 -11.15 10.92 -5.98
N THR A 108 -11.79 11.06 -4.83
CA THR A 108 -12.26 12.34 -4.27
C THR A 108 -11.47 12.79 -3.04
N GLY A 109 -10.50 12.00 -2.56
CA GLY A 109 -9.76 12.33 -1.35
C GLY A 109 -9.11 11.12 -0.68
N ARG A 110 -9.51 10.83 0.57
CA ARG A 110 -8.94 9.75 1.38
C ARG A 110 -10.01 8.99 2.16
N GLY A 111 -9.82 7.69 2.31
CA GLY A 111 -10.59 6.83 3.19
C GLY A 111 -9.77 6.35 4.38
N ILE A 112 -10.48 5.86 5.40
CA ILE A 112 -9.89 5.23 6.58
C ILE A 112 -10.54 3.85 6.73
N LEU A 113 -9.71 2.84 6.95
CA LEU A 113 -10.13 1.49 7.30
C LEU A 113 -9.56 1.15 8.67
N ARG A 114 -10.44 0.80 9.61
CA ARG A 114 -10.05 0.23 10.90
C ARG A 114 -9.88 -1.27 10.72
N LEU A 115 -8.76 -1.78 11.21
CA LEU A 115 -8.40 -3.18 11.15
C LEU A 115 -8.45 -3.68 12.59
N THR A 116 -9.54 -4.39 12.91
CA THR A 116 -9.83 -4.98 14.22
C THR A 116 -9.60 -6.47 14.17
#